data_AF-A0A1D8TUX3-F1
#
_entry.id   AF-A0A1D8TUX3-F1
#
_cell.length_a   1.000
_cell.length_b   1.000
_cell.length_c   1.000
_cell.angle_alpha   90.00
_cell.angle_beta   90.00
_cell.angle_gamma   90.00
#
_symmetry.space_group_name_H-M   'P 1'
#
loop_
_entity.id
_entity.type
_entity.pdbx_description
1 polymer ?
#
loop_
_entity_poly.entity_id
_entity_poly.type
_entity_poly.pdbx_seq_one_letter_code
_entity_poly.pdbx_strand_id
1 'polypeptide(L)'
;MAPNPTIMKAVEQLDYRVTVGDVAAQVGLNIHQAEQGLLVLASEVGGHLQVAESGDIAYLFPKNFRAILRNKFLKLRLQAWWVHIWGVLFYLIRISFGIFLLLSIVLMIVAIAFIVLSLKAGSDNDSDGGGGGSSRSGGGGGGIVFLPRFWIGPDLFWWFNPSYSHSNYPSRRRNSRSNREDSEMNFLEAVFSFLFGDGNPNSDLEERRWQTIGTVIRNSGGAVAAEQIAPYLDDLGESYQRESEDYILPVLIRFDGRPEVSPSGDIVYHFPKLQTTAAKQNQQPVPAYLRAKLWQFSQASSNQIMLAIGLGSVNFVLALVLGSLLQGGEIAAQLGGFVVFVELIYPLLLAYGVGFLTIPLLRYFWVQRKKNQIEAQNQARQENAIALNQPDVALQNKIAYAQQFADQNVIREDNLVYSSEKDLLDQDIERKDQIDAEWEQRLELGSTQNLD
;
A
#
# COMPACT_ATOMS: atom_id res chain seq x y z
N MET A 1 -4.90 -10.38 15.04
CA MET A 1 -5.43 -10.61 16.41
C MET A 1 -4.25 -10.75 17.34
N ALA A 2 -4.35 -10.36 18.62
CA ALA A 2 -3.25 -10.59 19.56
C ALA A 2 -3.20 -12.09 19.96
N PRO A 3 -2.02 -12.72 20.03
CA PRO A 3 -1.90 -14.11 20.44
C PRO A 3 -2.36 -14.30 21.89
N ASN A 4 -3.06 -15.41 22.16
CA ASN A 4 -3.65 -15.68 23.46
C ASN A 4 -2.55 -16.01 24.50
N PRO A 5 -2.45 -15.29 25.64
CA PRO A 5 -1.42 -15.53 26.65
C PRO A 5 -1.48 -16.91 27.30
N THR A 6 -2.63 -17.58 27.34
CA THR A 6 -2.72 -18.93 27.90
C THR A 6 -2.11 -19.97 26.97
N ILE A 7 -2.36 -19.85 25.66
CA ILE A 7 -1.75 -20.70 24.63
C ILE A 7 -0.23 -20.52 24.63
N MET A 8 0.26 -19.28 24.72
CA MET A 8 1.71 -19.03 24.81
C MET A 8 2.37 -19.74 26.00
N LYS A 9 1.72 -19.76 27.17
CA LYS A 9 2.23 -20.48 28.34
C LYS A 9 2.20 -21.99 28.15
N ALA A 10 1.16 -22.54 27.53
CA ALA A 10 1.07 -23.97 27.24
C ALA A 10 2.19 -24.41 26.29
N VAL A 11 2.47 -23.63 25.23
CA VAL A 11 3.58 -23.90 24.32
C VAL A 11 4.93 -23.94 25.04
N GLU A 12 5.16 -23.04 25.98
CA GLU A 12 6.41 -23.04 26.79
C GLU A 12 6.52 -24.22 27.74
N GLN A 13 5.40 -24.66 28.31
CA GLN A 13 5.36 -25.81 29.21
C GLN A 13 5.56 -27.14 28.47
N LEU A 14 5.12 -27.20 27.22
CA LEU A 14 5.22 -28.36 26.34
C LEU A 14 6.50 -28.33 25.45
N ASP A 15 7.55 -27.65 25.93
CA ASP A 15 8.87 -27.54 25.27
C ASP A 15 8.81 -27.10 23.79
N TYR A 16 7.92 -26.16 23.47
CA TYR A 16 7.82 -25.48 22.18
C TYR A 16 7.47 -26.36 20.96
N ARG A 17 7.18 -27.65 21.17
CA ARG A 17 6.67 -28.56 20.14
C ARG A 17 5.34 -29.12 20.61
N VAL A 18 4.25 -28.74 19.96
CA VAL A 18 2.90 -29.02 20.46
C VAL A 18 1.95 -29.48 19.38
N THR A 19 1.01 -30.35 19.73
CA THR A 19 -0.17 -30.62 18.91
C THR A 19 -1.35 -29.75 19.36
N VAL A 20 -2.39 -29.67 18.52
CA VAL A 20 -3.65 -29.03 18.90
C VAL A 20 -4.26 -29.70 20.13
N GLY A 21 -4.17 -31.03 20.21
CA GLY A 21 -4.67 -31.83 21.33
C GLY A 21 -3.97 -31.51 22.64
N ASP A 22 -2.63 -31.43 22.63
CA ASP A 22 -1.85 -31.12 23.84
C ASP A 22 -2.24 -29.76 24.43
N VAL A 23 -2.38 -28.74 23.57
CA VAL A 23 -2.74 -27.39 24.00
C VAL A 23 -4.20 -27.31 24.45
N ALA A 24 -5.12 -27.98 23.75
CA ALA A 24 -6.52 -28.04 24.15
C ALA A 24 -6.66 -28.70 25.54
N ALA A 25 -5.97 -29.82 25.77
CA ALA A 25 -5.98 -30.53 27.05
C ALA A 25 -5.32 -29.72 28.18
N GLN A 26 -4.17 -29.10 27.92
CA GLN A 26 -3.42 -28.34 28.92
C GLN A 26 -4.14 -27.04 29.34
N VAL A 27 -4.79 -26.36 28.40
CA VAL A 27 -5.45 -25.06 28.66
C VAL A 27 -6.94 -25.22 28.97
N GLY A 28 -7.56 -26.34 28.59
CA GLY A 28 -9.00 -26.56 28.69
C GLY A 28 -9.80 -25.79 27.62
N LEU A 29 -9.22 -25.57 26.44
CA LEU A 29 -9.88 -24.87 25.32
C LEU A 29 -10.62 -25.85 24.41
N ASN A 30 -11.63 -25.36 23.70
CA ASN A 30 -12.20 -26.08 22.57
C ASN A 30 -11.11 -26.30 21.51
N ILE A 31 -11.09 -27.47 20.86
CA ILE A 31 -10.13 -27.85 19.82
C ILE A 31 -10.01 -26.75 18.75
N HIS A 32 -11.14 -26.20 18.29
CA HIS A 32 -11.17 -25.13 17.29
C HIS A 32 -10.49 -23.84 17.78
N GLN A 33 -10.65 -23.50 19.06
CA GLN A 33 -10.02 -22.31 19.65
C GLN A 33 -8.51 -22.51 19.86
N ALA A 34 -8.11 -23.72 20.27
CA ALA A 34 -6.71 -24.10 20.41
C ALA A 34 -5.99 -24.06 19.05
N GLU A 35 -6.61 -24.63 18.02
CA GLU A 35 -6.10 -24.65 16.64
C GLU A 35 -5.95 -23.24 16.07
N GLN A 36 -7.00 -22.42 16.11
CA GLN A 36 -6.94 -21.04 15.63
C GLN A 36 -5.89 -20.23 16.40
N GLY A 37 -5.81 -20.40 17.72
CA GLY A 37 -4.84 -19.71 18.54
C GLY A 37 -3.39 -20.13 18.24
N LEU A 38 -3.16 -21.41 17.97
CA LEU A 38 -1.85 -21.95 17.56
C LEU A 38 -1.44 -21.45 16.18
N LEU A 39 -2.36 -21.46 15.21
CA LEU A 39 -2.11 -20.90 13.87
C LEU A 39 -1.75 -19.41 13.96
N VAL A 40 -2.54 -18.62 14.71
CA VAL A 40 -2.26 -17.19 14.95
C VAL A 40 -0.87 -17.02 15.55
N LEU A 41 -0.53 -17.78 16.60
CA LEU A 41 0.80 -17.70 17.20
C LEU A 41 1.90 -18.06 16.20
N ALA A 42 1.74 -19.15 15.44
CA ALA A 42 2.72 -19.64 14.47
C ALA A 42 2.97 -18.62 13.36
N SER A 43 1.92 -18.02 12.80
CA SER A 43 2.06 -16.97 11.78
C SER A 43 2.76 -15.71 12.28
N GLU A 44 2.61 -15.39 13.57
CA GLU A 44 3.14 -14.15 14.13
C GLU A 44 4.63 -14.27 14.47
N VAL A 45 5.07 -15.48 14.83
CA VAL A 45 6.42 -15.75 15.35
C VAL A 45 7.30 -16.60 14.43
N GLY A 46 6.75 -17.08 13.30
CA GLY A 46 7.45 -17.98 12.38
C GLY A 46 7.55 -19.40 12.93
N GLY A 47 6.42 -19.96 13.37
CA GLY A 47 6.33 -21.36 13.77
C GLY A 47 6.27 -22.28 12.54
N HIS A 48 6.81 -23.47 12.68
CA HIS A 48 6.88 -24.48 11.61
C HIS A 48 5.83 -25.58 11.82
N LEU A 49 5.30 -26.10 10.72
CA LEU A 49 4.46 -27.29 10.72
C LEU A 49 5.35 -28.54 10.54
N GLN A 50 5.11 -29.57 11.36
CA GLN A 50 5.76 -30.87 11.24
C GLN A 50 4.70 -31.95 11.10
N VAL A 51 4.90 -32.83 10.14
CA VAL A 51 3.99 -33.96 9.86
C VAL A 51 4.62 -35.24 10.39
N ALA A 52 3.86 -35.99 11.18
CA ALA A 52 4.25 -37.34 11.62
C ALA A 52 3.87 -38.39 10.56
N GLU A 53 4.51 -39.56 10.60
CA GLU A 53 4.15 -40.70 9.73
C GLU A 53 2.69 -41.15 9.92
N SER A 54 2.08 -40.85 11.08
CA SER A 54 0.66 -41.11 11.37
C SER A 54 -0.31 -40.16 10.65
N GLY A 55 0.19 -39.06 10.06
CA GLY A 55 -0.62 -37.98 9.53
C GLY A 55 -0.91 -36.86 10.54
N ASP A 56 -0.44 -36.97 11.78
CA ASP A 56 -0.64 -35.94 12.80
C ASP A 56 0.27 -34.73 12.59
N ILE A 57 -0.25 -33.53 12.85
CA ILE A 57 0.47 -32.26 12.69
C ILE A 57 0.92 -31.71 14.06
N ALA A 58 2.21 -31.46 14.20
CA ALA A 58 2.82 -30.78 15.33
C ALA A 58 3.34 -29.39 14.92
N TYR A 59 3.15 -28.41 15.79
CA TYR A 59 3.64 -27.04 15.63
C TYR A 59 4.93 -26.87 16.42
N LEU A 60 6.00 -26.46 15.74
CA LEU A 60 7.29 -26.14 16.35
C LEU A 60 7.48 -24.62 16.43
N PHE A 61 7.71 -24.12 17.64
CA PHE A 61 7.89 -22.70 17.91
C PHE A 61 9.35 -22.35 18.26
N PRO A 62 9.84 -21.17 17.86
CA PRO A 62 11.17 -20.71 18.26
C PRO A 62 11.19 -20.32 19.75
N LYS A 63 12.24 -20.70 20.48
CA LYS A 63 12.34 -20.46 21.94
C LYS A 63 12.28 -18.98 22.35
N ASN A 64 12.57 -18.07 21.43
CA ASN A 64 12.54 -16.62 21.62
C ASN A 64 11.24 -15.94 21.13
N PHE A 65 10.15 -16.69 20.90
CA PHE A 65 8.93 -16.16 20.28
C PHE A 65 8.34 -14.93 21.01
N ARG A 66 8.44 -14.83 22.35
CA ARG A 66 7.98 -13.65 23.10
C ARG A 66 8.70 -12.36 22.69
N ALA A 67 10.00 -12.44 22.44
CA ALA A 67 10.79 -11.28 22.03
C ALA A 67 10.39 -10.83 20.61
N ILE A 68 10.15 -11.80 19.72
CA ILE A 68 9.68 -11.56 18.35
C ILE A 68 8.33 -10.81 18.38
N LEU A 69 7.36 -11.28 19.17
CA LEU A 69 6.05 -10.64 19.31
C LEU A 69 6.15 -9.20 19.81
N ARG A 70 6.93 -8.95 20.88
CA ARG A 70 7.06 -7.61 21.47
C ARG A 70 7.60 -6.59 20.46
N ASN A 71 8.64 -6.97 19.72
CA ASN A 71 9.25 -6.11 18.72
C ASN A 71 8.28 -5.81 17.56
N LYS A 72 7.48 -6.81 17.16
CA LYS A 72 6.48 -6.67 16.08
C LYS A 72 5.34 -5.71 16.48
N PHE A 73 4.78 -5.86 17.68
CA PHE A 73 3.71 -4.97 18.17
C PHE A 73 4.15 -3.52 18.32
N LEU A 74 5.37 -3.28 18.83
CA LEU A 74 5.93 -1.93 18.92
C LEU A 74 6.04 -1.29 17.54
N LYS A 75 6.60 -2.02 16.56
CA LYS A 75 6.73 -1.56 15.17
C LYS A 75 5.37 -1.23 14.54
N LEU A 76 4.36 -2.09 14.74
CA LEU A 76 3.01 -1.89 14.20
C LEU A 76 2.31 -0.66 14.78
N ARG A 77 2.42 -0.45 16.11
CA ARG A 77 1.85 0.74 16.77
C ARG A 77 2.51 2.04 16.30
N LEU A 78 3.84 2.04 16.22
CA LEU A 78 4.61 3.17 15.68
C LEU A 78 4.18 3.47 14.24
N GLN A 79 4.08 2.46 13.39
CA GLN A 79 3.68 2.62 11.99
C GLN A 79 2.25 3.17 11.85
N ALA A 80 1.28 2.65 12.60
CA ALA A 80 -0.11 3.12 12.54
C ALA A 80 -0.23 4.60 12.92
N TRP A 81 0.44 5.01 13.99
CA TRP A 81 0.50 6.40 14.42
C TRP A 81 1.19 7.30 13.38
N TRP A 82 2.29 6.82 12.80
CA TRP A 82 3.05 7.54 11.78
C TRP A 82 2.26 7.76 10.49
N VAL A 83 1.47 6.78 10.04
CA VAL A 83 0.67 6.88 8.79
C VAL A 83 -0.35 8.02 8.87
N HIS A 84 -1.04 8.19 10.01
CA HIS A 84 -2.00 9.29 10.18
C HIS A 84 -1.32 10.66 10.20
N ILE A 85 -0.17 10.77 10.86
CA ILE A 85 0.58 12.03 10.96
C ILE A 85 1.15 12.42 9.60
N TRP A 86 1.71 11.47 8.85
CA TRP A 86 2.30 11.73 7.54
C TRP A 86 1.28 12.23 6.52
N GLY A 87 0.04 11.74 6.54
CA GLY A 87 -1.00 12.20 5.62
C GLY A 87 -1.27 13.70 5.76
N VAL A 88 -1.46 14.18 6.99
CA VAL A 88 -1.73 15.60 7.29
C VAL A 88 -0.48 16.46 7.11
N LEU A 89 0.67 15.99 7.60
CA LEU A 89 1.93 16.71 7.49
C LEU A 89 2.33 16.94 6.03
N PHE A 90 2.19 15.92 5.18
CA PHE A 90 2.53 16.03 3.77
C PHE A 90 1.58 16.96 3.00
N TYR A 91 0.29 17.00 3.38
CA TYR A 91 -0.66 17.98 2.86
C TYR A 91 -0.26 19.42 3.23
N LEU A 92 0.11 19.67 4.48
CA LEU A 92 0.56 21.00 4.94
C LEU A 92 1.88 21.42 4.29
N ILE A 93 2.83 20.48 4.12
CA ILE A 93 4.09 20.71 3.41
C ILE A 93 3.80 21.04 1.94
N ARG A 94 2.88 20.32 1.28
CA ARG A 94 2.52 20.54 -0.13
C ARG A 94 2.06 21.97 -0.40
N ILE A 95 1.16 22.48 0.42
CA ILE A 95 0.58 23.82 0.24
C ILE A 95 1.60 24.90 0.58
N SER A 96 2.27 24.77 1.73
CA SER A 96 3.25 25.76 2.18
C SER A 96 4.44 25.85 1.23
N PHE A 97 4.89 24.72 0.67
CA PHE A 97 6.02 24.68 -0.23
C PHE A 97 5.77 25.45 -1.54
N GLY A 98 4.63 25.22 -2.20
CA GLY A 98 4.32 25.89 -3.47
C GLY A 98 4.17 27.40 -3.33
N ILE A 99 3.51 27.87 -2.26
CA ILE A 99 3.35 29.30 -1.97
C ILE A 99 4.71 29.92 -1.64
N PHE A 100 5.52 29.24 -0.81
CA PHE A 100 6.85 29.72 -0.45
C PHE A 100 7.75 29.83 -1.68
N LEU A 101 7.69 28.89 -2.64
CA LEU A 101 8.45 28.95 -3.90
C LEU A 101 8.20 30.27 -4.65
N LEU A 102 6.94 30.64 -4.78
CA LEU A 102 6.53 31.83 -5.51
C LEU A 102 6.98 33.10 -4.78
N LEU A 103 6.71 33.15 -3.47
CA LEU A 103 7.11 34.28 -2.63
C LEU A 103 8.63 34.43 -2.56
N SER A 104 9.39 33.32 -2.49
CA SER A 104 10.84 33.36 -2.43
C SER A 104 11.44 33.93 -3.71
N ILE A 105 10.96 33.48 -4.88
CA ILE A 105 11.46 33.97 -6.18
C ILE A 105 11.14 35.47 -6.33
N VAL A 106 9.90 35.87 -6.07
CA VAL A 106 9.49 37.29 -6.19
C VAL A 106 10.28 38.16 -5.22
N LEU A 107 10.40 37.75 -3.96
CA LEU A 107 11.14 38.48 -2.95
C LEU A 107 12.62 38.65 -3.33
N MET A 108 13.27 37.58 -3.80
CA MET A 108 14.68 37.65 -4.21
C MET A 108 14.87 38.57 -5.42
N ILE A 109 13.99 38.51 -6.42
CA ILE A 109 14.06 39.40 -7.58
C ILE A 109 13.89 40.87 -7.15
N VAL A 110 12.90 41.17 -6.30
CA VAL A 110 12.66 42.53 -5.79
C VAL A 110 13.84 43.02 -4.96
N ALA A 111 14.41 42.17 -4.10
CA ALA A 111 15.58 42.51 -3.30
C ALA A 111 16.81 42.80 -4.15
N ILE A 112 17.11 41.93 -5.13
CA ILE A 112 18.22 42.13 -6.07
C ILE A 112 18.02 43.44 -6.85
N ALA A 113 16.82 43.67 -7.41
CA ALA A 113 16.52 44.87 -8.16
C ALA A 113 16.68 46.13 -7.30
N PHE A 114 16.18 46.11 -6.06
CA PHE A 114 16.30 47.22 -5.11
C PHE A 114 17.77 47.53 -4.77
N ILE A 115 18.57 46.51 -4.45
CA ILE A 115 20.00 46.68 -4.15
C ILE A 115 20.74 47.25 -5.37
N VAL A 116 20.52 46.68 -6.56
CA VAL A 116 21.21 47.11 -7.79
C VAL A 116 20.80 48.53 -8.21
N LEU A 117 19.52 48.90 -8.13
CA LEU A 117 19.08 50.27 -8.46
C LEU A 117 19.65 51.29 -7.47
N SER A 118 19.71 50.95 -6.19
CA SER A 118 20.20 51.88 -5.18
C SER A 118 21.70 52.12 -5.30
N LEU A 119 22.48 51.09 -5.67
CA LEU A 119 23.90 51.23 -6.00
C LEU A 119 24.14 52.13 -7.22
N LYS A 120 23.24 52.11 -8.21
CA LYS A 120 23.33 52.97 -9.39
C LYS A 120 22.88 54.41 -9.11
N ALA A 121 21.92 54.61 -8.22
CA ALA A 121 21.44 55.94 -7.83
C ALA A 121 22.49 56.73 -7.02
N GLY A 122 23.44 56.04 -6.36
CA GLY A 122 24.53 56.67 -5.62
C GLY A 122 25.73 57.10 -6.47
N SER A 123 25.75 56.85 -7.79
CA SER A 123 26.88 57.19 -8.67
C SER A 123 26.72 58.49 -9.47
N ASP A 124 25.60 59.21 -9.34
CA ASP A 124 25.39 60.49 -10.02
C ASP A 124 25.51 61.64 -9.03
N ASN A 125 26.75 62.11 -8.84
CA ASN A 125 27.00 63.43 -8.29
C ASN A 125 28.28 63.99 -8.91
N ASP A 126 28.15 64.50 -10.14
CA ASP A 126 28.97 65.62 -10.63
C ASP A 126 28.16 66.42 -11.67
N SER A 127 28.00 67.70 -11.35
CA SER A 127 27.27 68.73 -12.08
C SER A 127 28.10 69.33 -13.22
N ASP A 128 27.52 69.50 -14.42
CA ASP A 128 27.27 70.84 -14.99
C ASP A 128 26.54 70.83 -16.35
N GLY A 129 25.61 71.79 -16.49
CA GLY A 129 25.49 72.59 -17.71
C GLY A 129 24.69 72.08 -18.92
N GLY A 130 23.38 72.35 -18.93
CA GLY A 130 22.76 73.07 -20.05
C GLY A 130 22.01 72.28 -21.14
N GLY A 131 20.80 72.75 -21.45
CA GLY A 131 20.25 72.70 -22.81
C GLY A 131 19.01 71.82 -22.97
N GLY A 132 17.87 72.47 -23.23
CA GLY A 132 16.56 71.82 -23.37
C GLY A 132 16.41 70.93 -24.61
N GLY A 133 15.30 70.18 -24.62
CA GLY A 133 14.89 69.42 -25.79
C GLY A 133 13.85 68.37 -25.48
N SER A 134 12.58 68.74 -25.59
CA SER A 134 11.44 67.83 -25.58
C SER A 134 11.53 66.78 -26.70
N SER A 135 11.27 65.51 -26.38
CA SER A 135 10.48 64.64 -27.25
C SER A 135 9.85 63.48 -26.48
N ARG A 136 8.52 63.47 -26.50
CA ARG A 136 7.69 62.29 -26.23
C ARG A 136 7.62 61.46 -27.51
N SER A 137 8.10 60.23 -27.47
CA SER A 137 7.59 59.02 -28.17
C SER A 137 8.57 57.91 -27.79
N GLY A 138 8.23 56.69 -27.41
CA GLY A 138 7.01 55.91 -27.51
C GLY A 138 7.47 54.45 -27.50
N GLY A 139 6.77 53.58 -26.78
CA GLY A 139 6.76 52.14 -27.01
C GLY A 139 8.08 51.38 -26.81
N GLY A 140 8.26 50.80 -25.62
CA GLY A 140 9.35 49.86 -25.36
C GLY A 140 9.15 49.10 -24.06
N GLY A 141 7.93 48.59 -23.81
CA GLY A 141 7.66 47.66 -22.72
C GLY A 141 8.38 46.33 -22.96
N GLY A 142 9.68 46.29 -22.65
CA GLY A 142 10.47 45.07 -22.60
C GLY A 142 10.08 44.27 -21.38
N GLY A 143 9.08 43.39 -21.56
CA GLY A 143 8.61 42.46 -20.53
C GLY A 143 9.72 41.51 -20.10
N ILE A 144 10.22 41.70 -18.87
CA ILE A 144 10.98 40.68 -18.13
C ILE A 144 10.02 39.69 -17.43
N VAL A 145 8.72 39.97 -17.45
CA VAL A 145 7.70 39.06 -16.93
C VAL A 145 7.14 38.23 -18.09
N PHE A 146 7.94 37.29 -18.59
CA PHE A 146 7.41 36.17 -19.37
C PHE A 146 6.73 35.22 -18.38
N LEU A 147 5.57 35.62 -17.85
CA LEU A 147 4.62 34.72 -17.18
C LEU A 147 3.86 34.03 -18.30
N PRO A 148 4.25 32.82 -18.69
CA PRO A 148 3.61 32.20 -19.83
C PRO A 148 2.18 31.83 -19.41
N ARG A 149 1.25 31.85 -20.35
CA ARG A 149 -0.18 31.57 -20.13
C ARG A 149 -0.47 30.17 -19.52
N PHE A 150 0.55 29.35 -19.27
CA PHE A 150 0.48 28.08 -18.54
C PHE A 150 0.54 28.20 -17.00
N TRP A 151 0.93 29.36 -16.44
CA TRP A 151 1.01 29.53 -14.98
C TRP A 151 -0.35 29.73 -14.29
N ILE A 152 -1.36 30.15 -15.06
CA ILE A 152 -2.70 30.52 -14.56
C ILE A 152 -3.72 29.67 -15.32
N GLY A 153 -3.78 28.38 -14.99
CA GLY A 153 -4.88 27.50 -15.40
C GLY A 153 -6.14 27.80 -14.57
N PRO A 154 -7.33 27.31 -15.00
CA PRO A 154 -8.61 27.65 -14.38
C PRO A 154 -8.81 27.12 -12.93
N ASP A 155 -7.93 26.25 -12.43
CA ASP A 155 -8.06 25.58 -11.12
C ASP A 155 -6.98 25.99 -10.09
N LEU A 156 -6.71 27.30 -9.97
CA LEU A 156 -5.84 27.82 -8.91
C LEU A 156 -6.34 27.47 -7.48
N PHE A 157 -7.63 27.13 -7.34
CA PHE A 157 -8.29 26.88 -6.05
C PHE A 157 -8.37 25.40 -5.66
N TRP A 158 -7.87 24.49 -6.50
CA TRP A 158 -7.87 23.06 -6.20
C TRP A 158 -7.03 22.69 -4.95
N TRP A 159 -6.04 23.52 -4.58
CA TRP A 159 -5.24 23.36 -3.35
C TRP A 159 -6.06 23.34 -2.06
N PHE A 160 -7.25 23.93 -2.07
CA PHE A 160 -8.15 23.97 -0.91
C PHE A 160 -9.08 22.76 -0.84
N ASN A 161 -8.99 21.81 -1.77
CA ASN A 161 -9.86 20.65 -1.79
C ASN A 161 -9.26 19.48 -0.98
N PRO A 162 -9.77 19.16 0.22
CA PRO A 162 -9.27 18.07 1.06
C PRO A 162 -9.52 16.67 0.48
N SER A 163 -10.34 16.55 -0.57
CA SER A 163 -10.79 15.26 -1.10
C SER A 163 -9.93 14.70 -2.23
N TYR A 164 -8.92 15.41 -2.73
CA TYR A 164 -8.18 14.91 -3.90
C TYR A 164 -7.20 13.76 -3.61
N SER A 165 -6.81 13.56 -2.35
CA SER A 165 -6.10 12.35 -1.93
C SER A 165 -6.97 11.08 -2.02
N HIS A 166 -8.29 11.22 -2.21
CA HIS A 166 -9.22 10.10 -2.39
C HIS A 166 -9.68 9.88 -3.84
N SER A 167 -9.33 10.77 -4.78
CA SER A 167 -9.93 10.76 -6.13
C SER A 167 -9.07 10.10 -7.21
N ASN A 168 -7.78 9.82 -6.95
CA ASN A 168 -6.93 9.06 -7.87
C ASN A 168 -6.81 7.56 -7.55
N TYR A 169 -7.79 7.01 -6.83
CA TYR A 169 -8.03 5.59 -6.87
C TYR A 169 -8.87 5.29 -8.12
N PRO A 170 -8.39 4.45 -9.07
CA PRO A 170 -9.26 3.88 -10.08
C PRO A 170 -10.17 2.87 -9.38
N SER A 171 -11.18 3.38 -8.69
CA SER A 171 -12.35 2.64 -8.27
C SER A 171 -12.94 2.05 -9.55
N ARG A 172 -12.79 0.74 -9.73
CA ARG A 172 -13.46 -0.01 -10.79
C ARG A 172 -14.97 0.10 -10.58
N ARG A 173 -15.58 1.19 -11.04
CA ARG A 173 -16.97 1.20 -11.45
C ARG A 173 -17.00 1.19 -12.97
N ARG A 174 -17.43 0.03 -13.46
CA ARG A 174 -17.80 -0.29 -14.83
C ARG A 174 -18.81 0.75 -15.31
N ASN A 175 -18.68 1.16 -16.57
CA ASN A 175 -19.51 2.08 -17.34
C ASN A 175 -19.27 3.58 -17.10
N SER A 176 -18.30 4.12 -17.83
CA SER A 176 -18.53 5.30 -18.69
C SER A 176 -17.45 5.35 -19.78
N ARG A 177 -17.86 5.08 -21.01
CA ARG A 177 -17.14 5.48 -22.23
C ARG A 177 -17.41 6.98 -22.40
N SER A 178 -16.60 7.82 -21.78
CA SER A 178 -16.54 9.25 -22.09
C SER A 178 -15.19 9.82 -21.65
N ASN A 179 -14.38 10.20 -22.64
CA ASN A 179 -13.18 11.03 -22.57
C ASN A 179 -12.26 10.87 -21.34
N ARG A 180 -11.29 9.96 -21.47
CA ARG A 180 -9.97 10.18 -20.88
C ARG A 180 -9.22 11.13 -21.80
N GLU A 181 -9.51 12.42 -21.69
CA GLU A 181 -8.45 13.39 -21.92
C GLU A 181 -7.53 13.27 -20.72
N ASP A 182 -6.24 13.08 -20.99
CA ASP A 182 -5.17 13.23 -20.02
C ASP A 182 -5.40 14.57 -19.31
N SER A 183 -5.82 14.53 -18.04
CA SER A 183 -5.80 15.73 -17.22
C SER A 183 -4.32 16.02 -16.99
N GLU A 184 -3.70 16.72 -17.94
CA GLU A 184 -2.30 17.11 -17.89
C GLU A 184 -2.03 17.75 -16.53
N MET A 185 -1.09 17.18 -15.77
CA MET A 185 -0.73 17.71 -14.45
C MET A 185 -0.46 19.21 -14.56
N ASN A 186 -1.06 20.01 -13.68
CA ASN A 186 -0.75 21.44 -13.63
C ASN A 186 0.75 21.63 -13.34
N PHE A 187 1.37 22.69 -13.84
CA PHE A 187 2.79 22.98 -13.64
C PHE A 187 3.23 22.87 -12.17
N LEU A 188 2.44 23.42 -11.24
CA LEU A 188 2.75 23.36 -9.81
C LEU A 188 2.54 21.96 -9.21
N GLU A 189 1.61 21.18 -9.75
CA GLU A 189 1.47 19.77 -9.43
C GLU A 189 2.65 18.95 -9.96
N ALA A 190 3.15 19.29 -11.14
CA ALA A 190 4.35 18.66 -11.70
C ALA A 190 5.61 19.02 -10.90
N VAL A 191 5.77 20.26 -10.44
CA VAL A 191 6.86 20.66 -9.52
C VAL A 191 6.76 19.89 -8.20
N PHE A 192 5.54 19.74 -7.66
CA PHE A 192 5.32 18.97 -6.44
C PHE A 192 5.64 17.48 -6.63
N SER A 193 5.14 16.88 -7.71
CA SER A 193 5.42 15.49 -8.11
C SER A 193 6.92 15.28 -8.33
N PHE A 194 7.59 16.24 -8.96
CA PHE A 194 9.04 16.24 -9.14
C PHE A 194 9.79 16.31 -7.81
N LEU A 195 9.31 17.04 -6.81
CA LEU A 195 10.01 17.24 -5.54
C LEU A 195 9.72 16.16 -4.49
N PHE A 196 8.48 15.69 -4.40
CA PHE A 196 8.05 14.78 -3.35
C PHE A 196 7.52 13.43 -3.88
N GLY A 197 7.17 13.34 -5.16
CA GLY A 197 6.57 12.16 -5.78
C GLY A 197 5.05 12.07 -5.57
N ASP A 198 4.45 11.03 -6.14
CA ASP A 198 2.99 10.86 -6.23
C ASP A 198 2.42 9.88 -5.19
N GLY A 199 3.22 9.49 -4.20
CA GLY A 199 2.84 8.52 -3.17
C GLY A 199 3.11 7.05 -3.56
N ASN A 200 2.61 6.13 -2.72
CA ASN A 200 2.82 4.69 -2.92
C ASN A 200 1.86 4.13 -3.98
N PRO A 201 2.34 3.65 -5.15
CA PRO A 201 1.48 3.09 -6.19
C PRO A 201 0.83 1.75 -5.83
N ASN A 202 1.27 1.14 -4.72
CA ASN A 202 0.83 -0.17 -4.23
C ASN A 202 0.13 -0.08 -2.86
N SER A 203 -0.52 1.03 -2.55
CA SER A 203 -1.31 1.18 -1.30
C SER A 203 -2.45 0.16 -1.19
N ASP A 204 -3.00 -0.28 -2.33
CA ASP A 204 -4.06 -1.28 -2.47
C ASP A 204 -3.54 -2.72 -2.65
N LEU A 205 -2.22 -2.92 -2.63
CA LEU A 205 -1.64 -4.21 -3.01
C LEU A 205 -2.00 -5.32 -2.04
N GLU A 206 -2.08 -5.01 -0.75
CA GLU A 206 -2.50 -5.97 0.26
C GLU A 206 -3.97 -6.38 0.07
N GLU A 207 -4.87 -5.43 -0.15
CA GLU A 207 -6.28 -5.73 -0.43
C GLU A 207 -6.41 -6.59 -1.69
N ARG A 208 -5.72 -6.20 -2.77
CA ARG A 208 -5.67 -6.97 -4.02
C ARG A 208 -5.13 -8.38 -3.80
N ARG A 209 -4.08 -8.54 -2.97
CA ARG A 209 -3.52 -9.86 -2.62
C ARG A 209 -4.59 -10.75 -2.05
N TRP A 210 -5.27 -10.30 -0.99
CA TRP A 210 -6.24 -11.13 -0.29
C TRP A 210 -7.47 -11.44 -1.14
N GLN A 211 -7.95 -10.47 -1.93
CA GLN A 211 -9.01 -10.71 -2.91
C GLN A 211 -8.60 -11.75 -3.95
N THR A 212 -7.36 -11.69 -4.44
CA THR A 212 -6.83 -12.63 -5.44
C THR A 212 -6.70 -14.03 -4.84
N ILE A 213 -6.07 -14.17 -3.67
CA ILE A 213 -5.92 -15.45 -2.95
C ILE A 213 -7.29 -16.08 -2.66
N GLY A 214 -8.25 -15.33 -2.13
CA GLY A 214 -9.59 -15.84 -1.89
C GLY A 214 -10.33 -16.24 -3.17
N THR A 215 -9.97 -15.65 -4.32
CA THR A 215 -10.51 -16.05 -5.62
C THR A 215 -9.84 -17.32 -6.15
N VAL A 216 -8.52 -17.49 -5.95
CA VAL A 216 -7.79 -18.73 -6.27
C VAL A 216 -8.38 -19.90 -5.49
N ILE A 217 -8.50 -19.76 -4.17
CA ILE A 217 -9.03 -20.83 -3.30
C ILE A 217 -10.46 -21.19 -3.73
N ARG A 218 -11.32 -20.21 -4.01
CA ARG A 218 -12.68 -20.46 -4.49
C ARG A 218 -12.72 -21.13 -5.86
N ASN A 219 -11.88 -20.70 -6.80
CA ASN A 219 -11.80 -21.33 -8.12
C ASN A 219 -11.33 -22.79 -8.04
N SER A 220 -10.54 -23.14 -7.01
CA SER A 220 -10.13 -24.51 -6.69
C SER A 220 -11.13 -25.28 -5.82
N GLY A 221 -12.35 -24.77 -5.60
CA GLY A 221 -13.37 -25.44 -4.80
C GLY A 221 -13.04 -25.50 -3.31
N GLY A 222 -12.27 -24.55 -2.79
CA GLY A 222 -11.97 -24.44 -1.38
C GLY A 222 -10.83 -25.33 -0.87
N ALA A 223 -10.10 -26.02 -1.73
CA ALA A 223 -8.91 -26.77 -1.33
C ALA A 223 -7.74 -26.49 -2.29
N VAL A 224 -6.55 -26.25 -1.75
CA VAL A 224 -5.36 -25.87 -2.52
C VAL A 224 -4.07 -26.46 -1.93
N ALA A 225 -3.08 -26.69 -2.79
CA ALA A 225 -1.69 -26.85 -2.38
C ALA A 225 -1.04 -25.47 -2.12
N ALA A 226 -0.02 -25.39 -1.25
CA ALA A 226 0.63 -24.12 -0.93
C ALA A 226 1.22 -23.42 -2.17
N GLU A 227 1.73 -24.19 -3.11
CA GLU A 227 2.33 -23.73 -4.37
C GLU A 227 1.33 -23.01 -5.26
N GLN A 228 0.03 -23.30 -5.14
CA GLN A 228 -1.03 -22.57 -5.86
C GLN A 228 -1.19 -21.14 -5.33
N ILE A 229 -0.78 -20.88 -4.09
CA ILE A 229 -0.88 -19.58 -3.42
C ILE A 229 0.44 -18.80 -3.45
N ALA A 230 1.57 -19.50 -3.55
CA ALA A 230 2.92 -18.91 -3.58
C ALA A 230 3.10 -17.73 -4.57
N PRO A 231 2.52 -17.72 -5.79
CA PRO A 231 2.63 -16.59 -6.73
C PRO A 231 2.02 -15.26 -6.25
N TYR A 232 1.26 -15.27 -5.15
CA TYR A 232 0.56 -14.10 -4.63
C TYR A 232 1.16 -13.56 -3.32
N LEU A 233 2.19 -14.22 -2.79
CA LEU A 233 2.85 -13.84 -1.54
C LEU A 233 4.17 -13.09 -1.83
N ASP A 234 4.64 -12.30 -0.85
CA ASP A 234 5.82 -11.44 -1.02
C ASP A 234 7.12 -12.11 -0.61
N ASP A 235 7.06 -12.89 0.46
CA ASP A 235 8.20 -13.50 1.11
C ASP A 235 7.80 -14.93 1.45
N LEU A 236 8.35 -15.88 0.72
CA LEU A 236 8.19 -17.30 1.01
C LEU A 236 9.23 -17.79 2.03
N GLY A 237 10.09 -16.89 2.51
CA GLY A 237 11.20 -17.22 3.39
C GLY A 237 12.40 -17.82 2.68
N GLU A 238 13.37 -18.20 3.51
CA GLU A 238 14.55 -18.99 3.12
C GLU A 238 14.13 -20.39 2.62
N SER A 239 15.04 -21.12 1.95
CA SER A 239 14.70 -22.42 1.35
C SER A 239 14.00 -23.39 2.32
N TYR A 240 14.46 -23.46 3.57
CA TYR A 240 13.86 -24.35 4.59
C TYR A 240 12.43 -23.92 4.98
N GLN A 241 12.11 -22.63 4.96
CA GLN A 241 10.75 -22.12 5.27
C GLN A 241 9.79 -22.34 4.11
N ARG A 242 10.32 -22.42 2.88
CA ARG A 242 9.54 -22.81 1.71
C ARG A 242 9.18 -24.28 1.76
N GLU A 243 10.14 -25.12 2.16
CA GLU A 243 9.94 -26.56 2.34
C GLU A 243 8.93 -26.86 3.45
N SER A 244 8.93 -26.09 4.55
CA SER A 244 7.95 -26.23 5.62
C SER A 244 6.62 -25.50 5.36
N GLU A 245 6.50 -24.82 4.22
CA GLU A 245 5.29 -24.14 3.75
C GLU A 245 4.74 -23.05 4.70
N ASP A 246 5.57 -22.51 5.60
CA ASP A 246 5.17 -21.56 6.65
C ASP A 246 4.46 -20.31 6.10
N TYR A 247 4.76 -19.96 4.84
CA TYR A 247 4.19 -18.83 4.14
C TYR A 247 2.66 -18.91 3.96
N ILE A 248 2.06 -20.09 4.10
CA ILE A 248 0.61 -20.29 4.00
C ILE A 248 -0.14 -19.94 5.29
N LEU A 249 0.53 -19.91 6.44
CA LEU A 249 -0.12 -19.72 7.76
C LEU A 249 -1.01 -18.46 7.82
N PRO A 250 -0.58 -17.29 7.29
CA PRO A 250 -1.43 -16.10 7.26
C PRO A 250 -2.72 -16.28 6.43
N VAL A 251 -2.67 -17.14 5.41
CA VAL A 251 -3.81 -17.46 4.55
C VAL A 251 -4.82 -18.33 5.31
N LEU A 252 -4.32 -19.34 6.05
CA LEU A 252 -5.14 -20.20 6.91
C LEU A 252 -5.90 -19.39 7.95
N ILE A 253 -5.22 -18.46 8.64
CA ILE A 253 -5.87 -17.60 9.64
C ILE A 253 -6.93 -16.70 9.01
N ARG A 254 -6.64 -16.13 7.84
CA ARG A 254 -7.52 -15.14 7.23
C ARG A 254 -8.80 -15.75 6.67
N PHE A 255 -8.72 -16.97 6.16
CA PHE A 255 -9.83 -17.65 5.50
C PHE A 255 -10.35 -18.88 6.25
N ASP A 256 -9.93 -19.05 7.51
CA ASP A 256 -10.30 -20.19 8.36
C ASP A 256 -9.99 -21.55 7.71
N GLY A 257 -8.78 -21.63 7.15
CA GLY A 257 -8.25 -22.82 6.49
C GLY A 257 -7.55 -23.77 7.47
N ARG A 258 -7.50 -25.04 7.11
CA ARG A 258 -6.93 -26.13 7.89
C ARG A 258 -5.97 -26.95 7.04
N PRO A 259 -4.80 -27.33 7.59
CA PRO A 259 -3.90 -28.25 6.91
C PRO A 259 -4.42 -29.70 7.04
N GLU A 260 -4.37 -30.44 5.94
CA GLU A 260 -4.71 -31.86 5.84
C GLU A 260 -3.50 -32.59 5.24
N VAL A 261 -3.21 -33.79 5.75
CA VAL A 261 -2.01 -34.54 5.36
C VAL A 261 -2.40 -35.67 4.40
N SER A 262 -1.70 -35.76 3.28
CA SER A 262 -1.86 -36.84 2.32
C SER A 262 -1.23 -38.15 2.81
N PRO A 263 -1.63 -39.31 2.27
CA PRO A 263 -0.94 -40.57 2.54
C PRO A 263 0.54 -40.59 2.16
N SER A 264 0.98 -39.67 1.28
CA SER A 264 2.39 -39.48 0.91
C SER A 264 3.16 -38.56 1.87
N GLY A 265 2.48 -37.94 2.85
CA GLY A 265 3.06 -37.00 3.80
C GLY A 265 3.06 -35.54 3.33
N ASP A 266 2.41 -35.23 2.21
CA ASP A 266 2.28 -33.87 1.70
C ASP A 266 1.15 -33.13 2.42
N ILE A 267 1.30 -31.82 2.63
CA ILE A 267 0.26 -30.99 3.25
C ILE A 267 -0.57 -30.31 2.16
N VAL A 268 -1.89 -30.44 2.25
CA VAL A 268 -2.86 -29.65 1.46
C VAL A 268 -3.71 -28.81 2.39
N TYR A 269 -4.29 -27.73 1.87
CA TYR A 269 -4.98 -26.74 2.69
C TYR A 269 -6.44 -26.65 2.28
N HIS A 270 -7.32 -26.97 3.21
CA HIS A 270 -8.76 -26.99 3.04
C HIS A 270 -9.41 -25.78 3.70
N PHE A 271 -10.31 -25.11 2.99
CA PHE A 271 -10.97 -23.86 3.36
C PHE A 271 -12.51 -24.02 3.26
N PRO A 272 -13.15 -24.68 4.24
CA PRO A 272 -14.58 -24.99 4.19
C PRO A 272 -15.46 -23.75 4.02
N LYS A 273 -15.08 -22.63 4.67
CA LYS A 273 -15.85 -21.37 4.62
C LYS A 273 -15.84 -20.68 3.26
N LEU A 274 -14.94 -21.07 2.37
CA LEU A 274 -14.89 -20.55 0.99
C LEU A 274 -15.61 -21.45 -0.02
N GLN A 275 -16.13 -22.60 0.40
CA GLN A 275 -16.90 -23.52 -0.47
C GLN A 275 -18.38 -23.16 -0.56
N THR A 276 -18.90 -22.42 0.43
CA THR A 276 -20.32 -22.08 0.51
C THR A 276 -20.59 -20.70 -0.08
N THR A 277 -21.51 -20.59 -1.05
CA THR A 277 -21.91 -19.31 -1.67
C THR A 277 -23.43 -19.16 -1.77
N ALA A 278 -23.93 -17.93 -1.64
CA ALA A 278 -25.37 -17.63 -1.82
C ALA A 278 -25.83 -17.62 -3.29
N ALA A 279 -24.88 -17.61 -4.23
CA ALA A 279 -25.18 -17.66 -5.65
C ALA A 279 -24.13 -18.51 -6.37
N LYS A 280 -24.54 -19.21 -7.43
CA LYS A 280 -23.61 -19.94 -8.29
C LYS A 280 -22.69 -18.93 -8.98
N GLN A 281 -21.42 -18.91 -8.58
CA GLN A 281 -20.41 -18.05 -9.20
C GLN A 281 -19.64 -18.84 -10.26
N ASN A 282 -19.55 -18.27 -11.46
CA ASN A 282 -18.62 -18.76 -12.47
C ASN A 282 -17.18 -18.46 -12.04
N GLN A 283 -16.26 -19.31 -12.46
CA GLN A 283 -14.83 -19.12 -12.25
C GLN A 283 -14.43 -17.70 -12.68
N GLN A 284 -13.81 -16.97 -11.75
CA GLN A 284 -13.37 -15.61 -12.00
C GLN A 284 -11.97 -15.64 -12.62
N PRO A 285 -11.65 -14.76 -13.59
CA PRO A 285 -10.30 -14.68 -14.12
C PRO A 285 -9.33 -14.20 -13.04
N VAL A 286 -8.24 -14.95 -12.83
CA VAL A 286 -7.19 -14.64 -11.86
C VAL A 286 -5.89 -14.35 -12.63
N PRO A 287 -5.13 -13.29 -12.28
CA PRO A 287 -3.81 -13.07 -12.85
C PRO A 287 -2.87 -14.22 -12.45
N ALA A 288 -1.93 -14.60 -13.31
CA ALA A 288 -0.99 -15.70 -13.01
C ALA A 288 -0.16 -15.49 -11.73
N TYR A 289 0.11 -14.24 -11.35
CA TYR A 289 0.81 -13.86 -10.12
C TYR A 289 0.44 -12.44 -9.68
N LEU A 290 0.74 -12.10 -8.42
CA LEU A 290 0.50 -10.75 -7.89
C LEU A 290 1.58 -9.77 -8.37
N ARG A 291 1.27 -8.96 -9.39
CA ARG A 291 2.21 -7.94 -9.89
C ARG A 291 2.07 -6.62 -9.13
N ALA A 292 3.13 -6.26 -8.41
CA ALA A 292 3.31 -4.94 -7.82
C ALA A 292 3.67 -3.91 -8.91
N LYS A 293 3.11 -2.70 -8.82
CA LYS A 293 3.45 -1.58 -9.72
C LYS A 293 4.84 -1.05 -9.36
N LEU A 294 5.66 -0.75 -10.36
CA LEU A 294 6.98 -0.15 -10.11
C LEU A 294 6.82 1.26 -9.56
N TRP A 295 7.70 1.63 -8.63
CA TRP A 295 7.73 2.99 -8.10
C TRP A 295 8.26 3.93 -9.17
N GLN A 296 7.42 4.89 -9.59
CA GLN A 296 7.80 5.92 -10.55
C GLN A 296 8.37 7.12 -9.81
N PHE A 297 9.36 7.79 -10.41
CA PHE A 297 9.97 8.97 -9.80
C PHE A 297 8.98 10.14 -9.71
N SER A 298 8.23 10.36 -10.79
CA SER A 298 7.18 11.35 -10.93
C SER A 298 6.26 10.92 -12.07
N GLN A 299 4.97 11.22 -11.97
CA GLN A 299 3.98 11.11 -13.04
C GLN A 299 4.03 12.30 -14.02
N ALA A 300 4.78 13.35 -13.68
CA ALA A 300 4.97 14.50 -14.55
C ALA A 300 5.70 14.12 -15.84
N SER A 301 5.36 14.80 -16.94
CA SER A 301 6.04 14.58 -18.23
C SER A 301 7.50 15.03 -18.19
N SER A 302 8.33 14.51 -19.09
CA SER A 302 9.75 14.88 -19.18
C SER A 302 9.95 16.40 -19.33
N ASN A 303 9.07 17.07 -20.09
CA ASN A 303 9.12 18.52 -20.26
C ASN A 303 8.80 19.25 -18.96
N GLN A 304 7.80 18.79 -18.21
CA GLN A 304 7.44 19.38 -16.92
C GLN A 304 8.54 19.18 -15.87
N ILE A 305 9.17 17.99 -15.85
CA ILE A 305 10.33 17.71 -15.00
C ILE A 305 11.49 18.65 -15.36
N MET A 306 11.79 18.84 -16.65
CA MET A 306 12.83 19.75 -17.09
C MET A 306 12.56 21.20 -16.68
N LEU A 307 11.31 21.66 -16.81
CA LEU A 307 10.91 23.00 -16.35
C LEU A 307 10.99 23.13 -14.83
N ALA A 308 10.63 22.10 -14.06
CA ALA A 308 10.78 22.09 -12.61
C ALA A 308 12.26 22.18 -12.20
N ILE A 309 13.15 21.40 -12.84
CA ILE A 309 14.60 21.48 -12.63
C ILE A 309 15.12 22.89 -12.98
N GLY A 310 14.67 23.46 -14.10
CA GLY A 310 15.03 24.80 -14.53
C GLY A 310 14.60 25.85 -13.50
N LEU A 311 13.36 25.78 -13.02
CA LEU A 311 12.84 26.68 -11.98
C LEU A 311 13.65 26.58 -10.69
N GLY A 312 13.95 25.37 -10.24
CA GLY A 312 14.81 25.12 -9.08
C GLY A 312 16.21 25.70 -9.25
N SER A 313 16.79 25.53 -10.44
CA SER A 313 18.12 26.06 -10.77
C SER A 313 18.13 27.59 -10.76
N VAL A 314 17.10 28.23 -11.35
CA VAL A 314 16.94 29.69 -11.31
C VAL A 314 16.79 30.18 -9.87
N ASN A 315 15.94 29.53 -9.07
CA ASN A 315 15.74 29.88 -7.67
C ASN A 315 17.04 29.77 -6.86
N PHE A 316 17.84 28.73 -7.08
CA PHE A 316 19.14 28.56 -6.44
C PHE A 316 20.16 29.62 -6.90
N VAL A 317 20.23 29.94 -8.19
CA VAL A 317 21.10 30.99 -8.72
C VAL A 317 20.71 32.37 -8.18
N LEU A 318 19.41 32.69 -8.13
CA LEU A 318 18.92 33.93 -7.52
C LEU A 318 19.35 34.05 -6.06
N ALA A 319 19.28 32.96 -5.29
CA ALA A 319 19.77 32.94 -3.92
C ALA A 319 21.27 33.22 -3.86
N LEU A 320 22.09 32.56 -4.69
CA LEU A 320 23.54 32.82 -4.71
C LEU A 320 23.90 34.27 -5.09
N VAL A 321 23.22 34.83 -6.09
CA VAL A 321 23.40 36.23 -6.51
C VAL A 321 23.02 37.18 -5.39
N LEU A 322 21.86 36.97 -4.76
CA LEU A 322 21.43 37.76 -3.61
C LEU A 322 22.44 37.68 -2.46
N GLY A 323 22.95 36.47 -2.16
CA GLY A 323 23.98 36.26 -1.15
C GLY A 323 25.26 37.04 -1.43
N SER A 324 25.72 37.04 -2.69
CA SER A 324 26.89 37.82 -3.10
C SER A 324 26.66 39.32 -2.95
N LEU A 325 25.45 39.82 -3.16
CA LEU A 325 25.11 41.24 -2.99
C LEU A 325 24.99 41.64 -1.51
N LEU A 326 24.50 40.73 -0.65
CA LEU A 326 24.38 40.97 0.79
C LEU A 326 25.73 40.94 1.51
N GLN A 327 26.69 40.12 1.06
CA GLN A 327 28.05 40.05 1.63
C GLN A 327 28.84 41.36 1.50
N GLY A 328 28.40 42.31 0.66
CA GLY A 328 29.04 43.61 0.46
C GLY A 328 29.06 44.54 1.69
N GLY A 329 28.40 44.18 2.80
CA GLY A 329 28.60 44.73 4.16
C GLY A 329 28.19 46.19 4.42
N GLU A 330 28.41 47.10 3.47
CA GLU A 330 28.08 48.53 3.60
C GLU A 330 26.68 48.87 3.07
N ILE A 331 26.05 47.91 2.39
CA ILE A 331 24.76 48.01 1.70
C ILE A 331 23.59 47.94 2.71
N ALA A 332 23.65 47.03 3.68
CA ALA A 332 22.58 46.84 4.67
C ALA A 332 22.41 48.03 5.63
N ALA A 333 23.49 48.75 5.93
CA ALA A 333 23.47 49.89 6.86
C ALA A 333 22.91 51.18 6.23
N GLN A 334 22.98 51.34 4.90
CA GLN A 334 22.54 52.56 4.20
C GLN A 334 21.17 52.43 3.50
N LEU A 335 20.69 51.21 3.22
CA LEU A 335 19.55 50.98 2.31
C LEU A 335 18.19 50.69 2.96
N GLY A 336 18.07 50.82 4.29
CA GLY A 336 16.80 50.79 5.02
C GLY A 336 16.31 49.39 5.44
N GLY A 337 15.20 49.35 6.19
CA GLY A 337 14.74 48.15 6.93
C GLY A 337 14.34 46.92 6.07
N PHE A 338 14.06 47.10 4.78
CA PHE A 338 13.74 46.00 3.87
C PHE A 338 14.95 45.09 3.59
N VAL A 339 16.15 45.67 3.39
CA VAL A 339 17.37 44.90 3.10
C VAL A 339 17.79 44.08 4.32
N VAL A 340 17.70 44.67 5.52
CA VAL A 340 17.95 43.97 6.79
C VAL A 340 17.01 42.77 6.98
N PHE A 341 15.72 42.93 6.63
CA PHE A 341 14.77 41.82 6.68
C PHE A 341 15.16 40.70 5.72
N VAL A 342 15.53 41.02 4.49
CA VAL A 342 15.96 40.03 3.49
C VAL A 342 17.24 39.31 3.93
N GLU A 343 18.20 40.03 4.52
CA GLU A 343 19.42 39.46 5.08
C GLU A 343 19.12 38.46 6.21
N LEU A 344 18.16 38.78 7.09
CA LEU A 344 17.73 37.89 8.17
C LEU A 344 17.17 36.57 7.66
N ILE A 345 16.38 36.59 6.58
CA ILE A 345 15.75 35.38 6.02
C ILE A 345 16.57 34.72 4.90
N TYR A 346 17.69 35.32 4.49
CA TYR A 346 18.55 34.80 3.43
C TYR A 346 18.98 33.34 3.66
N PRO A 347 19.40 32.91 4.87
CA PRO A 347 19.74 31.50 5.11
C PRO A 347 18.60 30.54 4.80
N LEU A 348 17.34 30.95 5.08
CA LEU A 348 16.15 30.17 4.76
C LEU A 348 15.91 30.09 3.25
N LEU A 349 16.06 31.21 2.53
CA LEU A 349 15.92 31.26 1.07
C LEU A 349 16.98 30.38 0.36
N LEU A 350 18.22 30.44 0.83
CA LEU A 350 19.31 29.62 0.32
C LEU A 350 19.07 28.13 0.61
N ALA A 351 18.73 27.78 1.87
CA ALA A 351 18.41 26.40 2.25
C ALA A 351 17.25 25.84 1.41
N TYR A 352 16.25 26.66 1.13
CA TYR A 352 15.13 26.30 0.27
C TYR A 352 15.56 26.04 -1.19
N GLY A 353 16.38 26.92 -1.78
CA GLY A 353 16.94 26.72 -3.12
C GLY A 353 17.79 25.45 -3.24
N VAL A 354 18.65 25.18 -2.25
CA VAL A 354 19.43 23.93 -2.16
C VAL A 354 18.51 22.72 -2.01
N GLY A 355 17.53 22.80 -1.12
CA GLY A 355 16.55 21.74 -0.87
C GLY A 355 15.78 21.34 -2.12
N PHE A 356 15.36 22.32 -2.92
CA PHE A 356 14.62 22.10 -4.16
C PHE A 356 15.38 21.17 -5.13
N LEU A 357 16.71 21.24 -5.17
CA LEU A 357 17.55 20.42 -6.07
C LEU A 357 18.06 19.13 -5.41
N THR A 358 18.35 19.18 -4.11
CA THR A 358 18.93 18.05 -3.38
C THR A 358 17.90 17.00 -2.96
N ILE A 359 16.68 17.40 -2.58
CA ILE A 359 15.61 16.46 -2.20
C ILE A 359 15.22 15.52 -3.35
N PRO A 360 14.96 15.99 -4.59
CA PRO A 360 14.67 15.10 -5.72
C PRO A 360 15.85 14.19 -6.04
N LEU A 361 17.09 14.67 -5.91
CA LEU A 361 18.30 13.89 -6.16
C LEU A 361 18.43 12.73 -5.16
N LEU A 362 18.25 12.98 -3.86
CA LEU A 362 18.24 11.92 -2.85
C LEU A 362 17.07 10.95 -3.08
N ARG A 363 15.88 11.49 -3.42
CA ARG A 363 14.70 10.69 -3.74
C ARG A 363 14.94 9.78 -4.94
N TYR A 364 15.62 10.26 -5.98
CA TYR A 364 15.91 9.48 -7.18
C TYR A 364 16.65 8.18 -6.83
N PHE A 365 17.70 8.24 -6.00
CA PHE A 365 18.41 7.05 -5.54
C PHE A 365 17.54 6.12 -4.68
N TRP A 366 16.70 6.69 -3.81
CA TRP A 366 15.76 5.90 -3.01
C TRP A 366 14.72 5.17 -3.88
N VAL A 367 14.12 5.86 -4.85
CA VAL A 367 13.16 5.30 -5.82
C VAL A 367 13.83 4.21 -6.64
N GLN A 368 15.06 4.41 -7.10
CA GLN A 368 15.78 3.40 -7.86
C GLN A 368 16.03 2.13 -7.04
N ARG A 369 16.43 2.25 -5.77
CA ARG A 369 16.55 1.10 -4.86
C ARG A 369 15.21 0.39 -4.67
N LYS A 370 14.13 1.14 -4.46
CA LYS A 370 12.78 0.58 -4.29
C LYS A 370 12.26 -0.10 -5.55
N LYS A 371 12.52 0.48 -6.72
CA LYS A 371 12.19 -0.10 -8.02
C LYS A 371 12.85 -1.47 -8.18
N ASN A 372 14.16 -1.57 -7.93
CA ASN A 372 14.90 -2.83 -8.04
C ASN A 372 14.37 -3.89 -7.05
N GLN A 373 14.03 -3.49 -5.82
CA GLN A 373 13.41 -4.39 -4.84
C GLN A 373 12.05 -4.95 -5.32
N ILE A 374 11.18 -4.08 -5.84
CA ILE A 374 9.86 -4.48 -6.35
C ILE A 374 9.99 -5.36 -7.60
N GLU A 375 10.97 -5.08 -8.46
CA GLU A 375 11.26 -5.86 -9.65
C GLU A 375 11.71 -7.28 -9.28
N ALA A 376 12.66 -7.43 -8.35
CA ALA A 376 13.08 -8.73 -7.83
C ALA A 376 11.92 -9.53 -7.22
N GLN A 377 11.05 -8.88 -6.45
CA GLN A 377 9.86 -9.53 -5.88
C GLN A 377 8.86 -9.97 -6.95
N ASN A 378 8.60 -9.13 -7.95
CA ASN A 378 7.74 -9.50 -9.07
C ASN A 378 8.32 -10.66 -9.88
N GLN A 379 9.64 -10.68 -10.08
CA GLN A 379 10.33 -11.75 -10.76
C GLN A 379 10.20 -13.07 -9.98
N ALA A 380 10.43 -13.06 -8.66
CA ALA A 380 10.24 -14.25 -7.83
C ALA A 380 8.79 -14.79 -7.90
N ARG A 381 7.79 -13.91 -7.83
CA ARG A 381 6.38 -14.33 -8.01
C ARG A 381 6.08 -14.88 -9.39
N GLN A 382 6.72 -14.34 -10.42
CA GLN A 382 6.61 -14.84 -11.78
C GLN A 382 7.26 -16.22 -11.93
N GLU A 383 8.43 -16.45 -11.33
CA GLU A 383 9.10 -17.75 -11.31
C GLU A 383 8.22 -18.81 -10.63
N ASN A 384 7.61 -18.48 -9.48
CA ASN A 384 6.64 -19.36 -8.82
C ASN A 384 5.43 -19.68 -9.70
N ALA A 385 4.92 -18.68 -10.45
CA ALA A 385 3.82 -18.92 -11.38
C ALA A 385 4.23 -19.80 -12.56
N ILE A 386 5.47 -19.70 -13.04
CA ILE A 386 5.99 -20.58 -14.10
C ILE A 386 6.10 -22.00 -13.57
N ALA A 387 6.68 -22.19 -12.37
CA ALA A 387 6.78 -23.50 -11.72
C ALA A 387 5.40 -24.15 -11.51
N LEU A 388 4.40 -23.36 -11.12
CA LEU A 388 3.02 -23.84 -10.95
C LEU A 388 2.37 -24.27 -12.28
N ASN A 389 2.68 -23.60 -13.39
CA ASN A 389 2.15 -23.95 -14.71
C ASN A 389 2.88 -25.13 -15.37
N GLN A 390 4.05 -25.50 -14.86
CA GLN A 390 4.84 -26.65 -15.30
C GLN A 390 5.09 -27.58 -14.10
N PRO A 391 4.03 -28.12 -13.48
CA PRO A 391 4.16 -28.87 -12.25
C PRO A 391 4.85 -30.21 -12.52
N ASP A 392 5.79 -30.56 -11.65
CA ASP A 392 6.36 -31.90 -11.61
C ASP A 392 5.32 -32.93 -11.12
N VAL A 393 5.66 -34.22 -11.18
CA VAL A 393 4.73 -35.29 -10.81
C VAL A 393 4.31 -35.20 -9.34
N ALA A 394 5.22 -34.77 -8.45
CA ALA A 394 4.92 -34.57 -7.03
C ALA A 394 3.86 -33.49 -6.83
N LEU A 395 4.04 -32.32 -7.44
CA LEU A 395 3.08 -31.21 -7.35
C LEU A 395 1.75 -31.56 -8.01
N GLN A 396 1.74 -32.29 -9.12
CA GLN A 396 0.50 -32.77 -9.75
C GLN A 396 -0.30 -33.67 -8.81
N ASN A 397 0.36 -34.63 -8.15
CA ASN A 397 -0.29 -35.52 -7.20
C ASN A 397 -0.82 -34.76 -5.98
N LYS A 398 -0.04 -33.80 -5.46
CA LYS A 398 -0.45 -32.95 -4.34
C LYS A 398 -1.68 -32.10 -4.67
N ILE A 399 -1.72 -31.49 -5.85
CA ILE A 399 -2.88 -30.74 -6.33
C ILE A 399 -4.10 -31.66 -6.52
N ALA A 400 -3.90 -32.85 -7.09
CA ALA A 400 -4.97 -33.83 -7.25
C ALA A 400 -5.53 -34.32 -5.91
N TYR A 401 -4.68 -34.47 -4.89
CA TYR A 401 -5.12 -34.80 -3.53
C TYR A 401 -5.91 -33.65 -2.90
N ALA A 402 -5.47 -32.40 -3.06
CA ALA A 402 -6.23 -31.23 -2.60
C ALA A 402 -7.64 -31.19 -3.21
N GLN A 403 -7.79 -31.56 -4.48
CA GLN A 403 -9.09 -31.60 -5.16
C GLN A 403 -10.08 -32.61 -4.55
N GLN A 404 -9.63 -33.61 -3.77
CA GLN A 404 -10.53 -34.54 -3.08
C GLN A 404 -11.34 -33.85 -1.97
N PHE A 405 -10.82 -32.75 -1.42
CA PHE A 405 -11.51 -31.91 -0.43
C PHE A 405 -12.28 -30.76 -1.06
N ALA A 406 -12.23 -30.61 -2.39
CA ALA A 406 -12.90 -29.53 -3.08
C ALA A 406 -14.41 -29.80 -3.18
N ASP A 407 -15.22 -28.83 -2.73
CA ASP A 407 -16.68 -28.89 -2.78
C ASP A 407 -17.26 -27.50 -3.11
N GLN A 408 -18.51 -27.46 -3.59
CA GLN A 408 -19.22 -26.22 -3.86
C GLN A 408 -20.67 -26.30 -3.39
N ASN A 409 -20.94 -25.69 -2.24
CA ASN A 409 -22.28 -25.64 -1.64
C ASN A 409 -22.95 -24.30 -1.98
N VAL A 410 -24.00 -24.33 -2.80
CA VAL A 410 -24.77 -23.13 -3.16
C VAL A 410 -26.05 -23.08 -2.36
N ILE A 411 -26.15 -22.13 -1.43
CA ILE A 411 -27.38 -21.84 -0.70
C ILE A 411 -28.29 -21.05 -1.64
N ARG A 412 -29.39 -21.66 -2.07
CA ARG A 412 -30.38 -21.06 -2.96
C ARG A 412 -31.72 -20.93 -2.25
N GLU A 413 -32.61 -20.09 -2.77
CA GLU A 413 -33.96 -19.90 -2.22
C GLU A 413 -34.77 -21.20 -2.15
N ASP A 414 -34.55 -22.14 -3.08
CA ASP A 414 -35.20 -23.46 -3.13
C ASP A 414 -34.61 -24.47 -2.14
N ASN A 415 -33.52 -24.15 -1.45
CA ASN A 415 -32.86 -24.98 -0.45
C ASN A 415 -32.63 -24.22 0.88
N LEU A 416 -33.57 -23.34 1.24
CA LEU A 416 -33.54 -22.64 2.52
C LEU A 416 -34.22 -23.47 3.59
N VAL A 417 -33.48 -23.75 4.69
CA VAL A 417 -34.04 -24.36 5.89
C VAL A 417 -34.77 -23.31 6.76
N TYR A 418 -34.43 -22.03 6.64
CA TYR A 418 -35.11 -20.97 7.37
C TYR A 418 -34.80 -19.62 6.73
N SER A 419 -35.78 -18.72 6.71
CA SER A 419 -35.65 -17.33 6.32
C SER A 419 -36.30 -16.41 7.35
N SER A 420 -35.60 -15.35 7.73
CA SER A 420 -36.12 -14.32 8.63
C SER A 420 -37.14 -13.38 7.96
N GLU A 421 -37.31 -13.45 6.64
CA GLU A 421 -38.24 -12.61 5.89
C GLU A 421 -39.68 -13.15 5.86
N LYS A 422 -39.85 -14.45 6.11
CA LYS A 422 -41.16 -15.11 6.17
C LYS A 422 -41.52 -15.45 7.62
N ASP A 423 -42.81 -15.51 7.92
CA ASP A 423 -43.28 -16.00 9.22
C ASP A 423 -42.92 -17.49 9.39
N LEU A 424 -42.69 -17.93 10.62
CA LEU A 424 -42.31 -19.31 10.92
C LEU A 424 -43.41 -20.31 10.55
N LEU A 425 -44.68 -19.98 10.83
CA LEU A 425 -45.80 -20.87 10.54
C LEU A 425 -45.99 -21.06 9.03
N ASP A 426 -45.86 -19.99 8.26
CA ASP A 426 -45.97 -20.05 6.80
C ASP A 426 -44.86 -20.93 6.19
N GLN A 427 -43.63 -20.85 6.74
CA GLN A 427 -42.49 -21.66 6.30
C GLN A 427 -42.62 -23.15 6.66
N ASP A 428 -43.21 -23.46 7.81
CA ASP A 428 -43.46 -24.84 8.24
C ASP A 428 -44.59 -25.47 7.41
N ILE A 429 -45.63 -24.69 7.07
CA ILE A 429 -46.71 -25.13 6.18
C ILE A 429 -46.19 -25.40 4.77
N GLU A 430 -45.36 -24.51 4.21
CA GLU A 430 -44.75 -24.68 2.87
C GLU A 430 -43.87 -25.94 2.77
N ARG A 431 -43.35 -26.46 3.90
CA ARG A 431 -42.41 -27.59 3.95
C ARG A 431 -42.91 -28.82 4.68
N LYS A 432 -44.19 -28.86 5.01
CA LYS A 432 -44.81 -29.97 5.72
C LYS A 432 -44.45 -31.33 5.12
N ASP A 433 -44.56 -31.48 3.80
CA ASP A 433 -44.27 -32.73 3.11
C ASP A 433 -42.78 -33.16 3.22
N GLN A 434 -41.85 -32.21 3.25
CA GLN A 434 -40.42 -32.50 3.43
C GLN A 434 -40.11 -32.90 4.88
N ILE A 435 -40.72 -32.20 5.83
CA ILE A 435 -40.60 -32.49 7.26
C ILE A 435 -41.15 -33.89 7.55
N ASP A 436 -42.32 -34.22 7.01
CA ASP A 436 -42.96 -35.53 7.17
C ASP A 436 -42.08 -36.65 6.60
N ALA A 437 -41.49 -36.46 5.41
CA ALA A 437 -40.56 -37.41 4.81
C ALA A 437 -39.25 -37.59 5.63
N GLU A 438 -38.70 -36.52 6.20
CA GLU A 438 -37.52 -36.59 7.06
C GLU A 438 -37.82 -37.35 8.37
N TRP A 439 -39.03 -37.18 8.92
CA TRP A 439 -39.51 -37.93 10.07
C TRP A 439 -39.67 -39.42 9.77
N GLU A 440 -40.26 -39.79 8.63
CA GLU A 440 -40.37 -41.19 8.20
C GLU A 440 -38.98 -41.83 8.08
N GLN A 441 -38.03 -41.15 7.45
CA GLN A 441 -36.67 -41.65 7.26
C GLN A 441 -35.93 -41.85 8.61
N ARG A 442 -36.12 -40.94 9.57
CA ARG A 442 -35.58 -41.06 10.94
C ARG A 442 -36.22 -42.19 11.73
N LEU A 443 -37.52 -42.43 11.54
CA LEU A 443 -38.24 -43.55 12.16
C LEU A 443 -37.75 -44.89 11.60
N GLU A 444 -37.51 -44.99 10.30
CA GLU A 444 -36.92 -46.18 9.67
C GLU A 444 -35.48 -46.44 10.15
N LEU A 445 -34.64 -45.41 10.23
CA LEU A 445 -33.27 -45.51 10.78
C LEU A 445 -33.25 -45.86 12.28
N GLY A 446 -34.17 -45.32 13.07
CA GLY A 446 -34.33 -45.66 14.48
C GLY A 446 -34.89 -47.06 14.71
N SER A 447 -35.69 -47.58 13.76
CA SER A 447 -36.22 -48.94 13.81
C SER A 447 -35.17 -50.00 13.44
N THR A 448 -34.22 -49.66 12.58
CA THR A 448 -33.11 -50.54 12.16
C THR A 448 -31.99 -50.63 13.19
N GLN A 449 -31.76 -49.59 14.00
CA GLN A 449 -30.80 -49.62 15.12
C GLN A 449 -31.28 -50.40 16.37
N ASN A 450 -32.56 -50.79 16.44
CA ASN A 450 -33.11 -51.58 17.55
C ASN A 450 -33.25 -53.07 17.24
N LEU A 451 -32.67 -53.57 16.14
CA LEU A 451 -32.77 -54.96 15.70
C LEU A 451 -31.42 -55.72 15.62
N ASP A 452 -30.33 -55.11 16.09
CA ASP A 452 -29.06 -55.77 16.45
C ASP A 452 -28.85 -55.68 17.96
#